data_AF-A0A7X5E0A0-F1
#
_entry.id   AF-A0A7X5E0A0-F1
#
_cell.length_a   1.000
_cell.length_b   1.000
_cell.length_c   1.000
_cell.angle_alpha   90.00
_cell.angle_beta   90.00
_cell.angle_gamma   90.00
#
_symmetry.space_group_name_H-M   'P 1'
#
loop_
_entity.id
_entity.type
_entity.pdbx_description
1 polymer ?
#
loop_
_entity_poly.entity_id
_entity_poly.type
_entity_poly.pdbx_seq_one_letter_code
_entity_poly.pdbx_strand_id
1 'polypeptide(L)'
;MQIKTANRENFTAKQRKLSDIAYLVVHYTGNRGDTAKNNADYFAREVTGTSAHYFVDEREVWQSVPDGHAAWHCGTKGTYYHPTCRNSNSIGVEVCMLDKHGKLRQGSVDRAAALVRELMQRYSIPPDRVVRHYDVTHKDCPAPMVQNPALWQAFQTKLTQEDENDMKYYEKLTEIPAGELRDTVQLLIDRKAIAGNGSGLHLSEDMVRLMVYNRRMGLYK
;
A
#
# COMPACT_ATOMS: atom_id res chain seq x y z
N MET A 1 8.65 3.26 6.50
CA MET A 1 7.44 3.34 7.36
C MET A 1 7.89 3.61 8.79
N GLN A 2 7.30 4.61 9.44
CA GLN A 2 7.60 5.02 10.83
C GLN A 2 6.48 4.53 11.76
N ILE A 3 6.74 4.40 13.07
CA ILE A 3 5.74 3.96 14.06
C ILE A 3 5.62 4.98 15.19
N LYS A 4 4.39 5.39 15.48
CA LYS A 4 4.03 6.13 16.68
C LYS A 4 2.65 5.67 17.14
N THR A 5 2.63 4.72 18.08
CA THR A 5 1.39 4.13 18.56
C THR A 5 0.48 5.18 19.18
N ALA A 6 -0.79 5.18 18.76
CA ALA A 6 -1.84 6.00 19.33
C ALA A 6 -2.00 5.72 20.84
N ASN A 7 -2.66 6.63 21.55
CA ASN A 7 -3.08 6.39 22.91
C ASN A 7 -3.91 5.09 22.96
N ARG A 8 -3.70 4.29 24.01
CA ARG A 8 -4.28 2.96 24.15
C ARG A 8 -5.81 2.93 24.08
N GLU A 9 -6.46 4.01 24.51
CA GLU A 9 -7.91 4.16 24.51
C GLU A 9 -8.50 4.39 23.10
N ASN A 10 -7.65 4.74 22.12
CA ASN A 10 -8.08 5.00 20.76
C ASN A 10 -8.14 3.76 19.87
N PHE A 11 -7.93 2.54 20.37
CA PHE A 11 -8.08 1.30 19.60
C PHE A 11 -8.37 0.11 20.49
N THR A 12 -8.77 -1.02 19.90
CA THR A 12 -9.30 -2.14 20.68
C THR A 12 -8.35 -2.70 21.72
N ALA A 13 -8.88 -2.98 22.92
CA ALA A 13 -8.39 -3.92 23.93
C ALA A 13 -7.64 -5.13 23.34
N LYS A 14 -8.46 -5.93 22.67
CA LYS A 14 -8.11 -7.23 22.14
C LYS A 14 -7.59 -7.10 20.71
N GLN A 15 -6.63 -7.95 20.37
CA GLN A 15 -6.21 -8.13 18.98
C GLN A 15 -7.28 -8.89 18.18
N ARG A 16 -7.45 -8.51 16.92
CA ARG A 16 -8.16 -9.29 15.89
C ARG A 16 -7.18 -10.22 15.18
N LYS A 17 -7.67 -11.25 14.49
CA LYS A 17 -6.81 -12.02 13.60
C LYS A 17 -6.52 -11.16 12.37
N LEU A 18 -5.31 -11.26 11.83
CA LEU A 18 -4.97 -10.54 10.60
C LEU A 18 -5.84 -10.99 9.41
N SER A 19 -6.30 -12.25 9.42
CA SER A 19 -7.27 -12.79 8.45
C SER A 19 -8.65 -12.12 8.51
N ASP A 20 -8.97 -11.39 9.59
CA ASP A 20 -10.24 -10.66 9.73
C ASP A 20 -10.20 -9.31 9.00
N ILE A 21 -9.03 -8.89 8.50
CA ILE A 21 -8.87 -7.66 7.72
C ILE A 21 -9.35 -7.95 6.30
N ALA A 22 -10.51 -7.40 5.93
CA ALA A 22 -11.17 -7.64 4.65
C ALA A 22 -11.27 -6.39 3.77
N TYR A 23 -11.09 -5.19 4.33
CA TYR A 23 -11.27 -3.91 3.63
C TYR A 23 -10.14 -2.92 3.95
N LEU A 24 -9.87 -2.03 3.00
CA LEU A 24 -9.06 -0.84 3.22
C LEU A 24 -9.97 0.38 3.04
N VAL A 25 -10.01 1.29 4.01
CA VAL A 25 -10.82 2.51 3.97
C VAL A 25 -9.90 3.71 3.85
N VAL A 26 -10.04 4.44 2.74
CA VAL A 26 -9.31 5.67 2.45
C VAL A 26 -10.07 6.86 3.03
N HIS A 27 -9.33 7.71 3.74
CA HIS A 27 -9.82 8.94 4.37
C HIS A 27 -8.93 10.12 3.94
N TYR A 28 -9.37 11.32 4.29
CA TYR A 28 -8.50 12.48 4.38
C TYR A 28 -8.60 13.07 5.78
N THR A 29 -7.52 13.67 6.24
CA THR A 29 -7.42 14.18 7.62
C THR A 29 -8.39 15.32 7.92
N GLY A 30 -9.01 15.93 6.90
CA GLY A 30 -9.85 17.12 7.06
C GLY A 30 -9.05 18.41 7.30
N ASN A 31 -7.72 18.30 7.47
CA ASN A 31 -6.84 19.40 7.85
C ASN A 31 -6.16 20.04 6.63
N ARG A 32 -5.59 21.23 6.84
CA ARG A 32 -4.81 21.98 5.85
C ARG A 32 -3.39 22.17 6.35
N GLY A 33 -2.41 21.72 5.56
CA GLY A 33 -0.99 21.88 5.87
C GLY A 33 -0.48 21.01 7.03
N ASP A 34 -1.26 20.00 7.43
CA ASP A 34 -0.82 18.97 8.36
C ASP A 34 0.19 18.01 7.73
N THR A 35 0.84 17.21 8.56
CA THR A 35 1.78 16.16 8.18
C THR A 35 1.36 14.83 8.80
N ALA A 36 1.82 13.73 8.22
CA ALA A 36 1.57 12.39 8.75
C ALA A 36 2.10 12.26 10.19
N LYS A 37 3.32 12.78 10.42
CA LYS A 37 3.93 12.79 11.75
C LYS A 37 3.10 13.56 12.77
N ASN A 38 2.62 14.76 12.42
CA ASN A 38 1.85 15.59 13.36
C ASN A 38 0.54 14.90 13.77
N ASN A 39 -0.15 14.25 12.84
CA ASN A 39 -1.34 13.47 13.16
C ASN A 39 -0.99 12.26 14.05
N ALA A 40 0.07 11.52 13.73
CA ALA A 40 0.49 10.38 14.55
C ALA A 40 0.89 10.81 15.98
N ASP A 41 1.61 11.93 16.12
CA ASP A 41 1.96 12.52 17.43
C ASP A 41 0.71 12.98 18.21
N TYR A 42 -0.30 13.54 17.51
CA TYR A 42 -1.57 13.95 18.11
C TYR A 42 -2.34 12.74 18.67
N PHE A 43 -2.56 11.70 17.86
CA PHE A 43 -3.29 10.51 18.31
C PHE A 43 -2.54 9.68 19.36
N ALA A 44 -1.22 9.83 19.47
CA ALA A 44 -0.43 9.23 20.55
C ALA A 44 -0.62 9.94 21.90
N ARG A 45 -0.88 11.25 21.87
CA ARG A 45 -1.05 12.07 23.08
C ARG A 45 -2.50 12.11 23.55
N GLU A 46 -3.44 12.32 22.63
CA GLU A 46 -4.84 12.60 22.96
C GLU A 46 -5.71 11.34 22.99
N VAL A 47 -6.74 11.33 23.84
CA VAL A 47 -7.84 10.35 23.81
C VAL A 47 -9.04 10.99 23.12
N THR A 48 -9.36 10.55 21.90
CA THR A 48 -10.37 11.21 21.06
C THR A 48 -11.59 10.34 20.79
N GLY A 49 -11.52 9.04 21.10
CA GLY A 49 -12.53 8.07 20.66
C GLY A 49 -12.55 7.86 19.14
N THR A 50 -11.51 8.31 18.44
CA THR A 50 -11.28 8.14 17.01
C THR A 50 -9.82 7.75 16.77
N SER A 51 -9.50 7.13 15.65
CA SER A 51 -8.12 6.82 15.26
C SER A 51 -8.08 6.30 13.84
N ALA A 52 -6.88 6.19 13.27
CA ALA A 52 -6.62 5.49 12.02
C ALA A 52 -5.37 4.62 12.16
N HIS A 53 -5.21 3.65 11.27
CA HIS A 53 -4.05 2.76 11.30
C HIS A 53 -2.83 3.47 10.72
N TYR A 54 -3.02 4.24 9.65
CA TYR A 54 -1.94 4.92 8.95
C TYR A 54 -2.27 6.39 8.70
N PHE A 55 -1.26 7.24 8.83
CA PHE A 55 -1.25 8.61 8.34
C PHE A 55 -0.20 8.75 7.24
N VAL A 56 -0.56 9.42 6.14
CA VAL A 56 0.27 9.53 4.94
C VAL A 56 0.33 10.97 4.45
N ASP A 57 1.54 11.48 4.22
CA ASP A 57 1.77 12.72 3.49
C ASP A 57 2.72 12.50 2.30
N GLU A 58 3.16 13.54 1.62
CA GLU A 58 4.02 13.41 0.45
C GLU A 58 5.44 12.90 0.76
N ARG A 59 5.86 12.87 2.03
CA ARG A 59 7.22 12.50 2.47
C ARG A 59 7.27 11.15 3.17
N GLU A 60 6.28 10.86 4.01
CA GLU A 60 6.36 9.74 4.94
C GLU A 60 5.01 9.08 5.25
N VAL A 61 5.10 7.88 5.82
CA VAL A 61 3.98 7.08 6.32
C VAL A 61 4.24 6.76 7.78
N TRP A 62 3.25 7.04 8.64
CA TRP A 62 3.27 6.71 10.06
C TRP A 62 2.17 5.70 10.39
N GLN A 63 2.55 4.57 10.99
CA GLN A 63 1.59 3.63 11.58
C GLN A 63 1.26 4.08 13.00
N SER A 64 -0.02 4.35 13.25
CA SER A 64 -0.54 4.81 14.54
C SER A 64 -1.31 3.75 15.30
N VAL A 65 -2.11 2.92 14.63
CA VAL A 65 -2.72 1.74 15.24
C VAL A 65 -2.13 0.49 14.60
N PRO A 66 -1.59 -0.47 15.37
CA PRO A 66 -1.09 -1.72 14.81
C PRO A 66 -2.22 -2.51 14.12
N ASP A 67 -1.93 -3.14 12.98
CA ASP A 67 -2.95 -3.78 12.13
C ASP A 67 -3.77 -4.88 12.83
N GLY A 68 -3.15 -5.54 13.82
CA GLY A 68 -3.78 -6.53 14.69
C GLY A 68 -4.80 -5.94 15.68
N HIS A 69 -4.99 -4.62 15.73
CA HIS A 69 -6.02 -3.94 16.50
C HIS A 69 -6.97 -3.20 15.56
N ALA A 70 -8.22 -3.01 15.98
CA ALA A 70 -9.15 -2.17 15.23
C ALA A 70 -9.04 -0.72 15.69
N ALA A 71 -8.85 0.19 14.73
CA ALA A 71 -8.97 1.63 14.91
C ALA A 71 -10.44 2.09 14.79
N TRP A 72 -10.75 3.29 15.29
CA TRP A 72 -12.09 3.88 15.28
C TRP A 72 -12.22 4.94 14.17
N HIS A 73 -12.24 4.52 12.90
CA HIS A 73 -12.12 5.45 11.75
C HIS A 73 -13.37 5.56 10.86
N CYS A 74 -14.11 4.47 10.64
CA CYS A 74 -15.24 4.39 9.69
C CYS A 74 -16.58 4.05 10.36
N GLY A 75 -16.66 4.19 11.69
CA GLY A 75 -17.85 3.88 12.46
C GLY A 75 -18.89 5.00 12.44
N THR A 76 -20.15 4.64 12.64
CA THR A 76 -21.26 5.60 12.84
C THR A 76 -22.25 5.08 13.89
N LYS A 77 -22.98 6.01 14.53
CA LYS A 77 -24.18 5.71 15.34
C LYS A 77 -25.46 5.64 14.49
N GLY A 78 -25.39 6.09 13.24
CA GLY A 78 -26.49 6.06 12.28
C GLY A 78 -26.40 4.85 11.35
N THR A 79 -26.73 5.07 10.09
CA THR A 79 -26.83 4.03 9.07
C THR A 79 -25.47 3.69 8.45
N TYR A 80 -25.19 2.40 8.34
CA TYR A 80 -24.15 1.89 7.44
C TYR A 80 -24.75 1.64 6.06
N TYR A 81 -24.09 2.13 5.02
CA TYR A 81 -24.49 1.94 3.63
C TYR A 81 -23.72 0.79 2.98
N HIS A 82 -22.48 0.57 3.41
CA HIS A 82 -21.76 -0.64 3.02
C HIS A 82 -22.27 -1.86 3.80
N PRO A 83 -22.56 -3.00 3.14
CA PRO A 83 -23.17 -4.16 3.79
C PRO A 83 -22.32 -4.71 4.96
N THR A 84 -21.00 -4.79 4.78
CA THR A 84 -20.10 -5.52 5.69
C THR A 84 -18.86 -4.76 6.20
N CYS A 85 -18.42 -3.65 5.59
CA CYS A 85 -17.23 -2.90 6.02
C CYS A 85 -17.49 -2.19 7.35
N ARG A 86 -16.64 -2.41 8.34
CA ARG A 86 -16.70 -1.86 9.70
C ARG A 86 -15.29 -1.55 10.21
N ASN A 87 -15.18 -0.82 11.33
CA ASN A 87 -13.91 -0.62 12.03
C ASN A 87 -13.18 -1.95 12.31
N SER A 88 -13.93 -2.98 12.71
CA SER A 88 -13.37 -4.27 13.16
C SER A 88 -12.69 -5.08 12.05
N ASN A 89 -13.11 -4.94 10.79
CA ASN A 89 -12.62 -5.74 9.65
C ASN A 89 -11.90 -4.89 8.59
N SER A 90 -11.49 -3.67 8.94
CA SER A 90 -10.81 -2.79 7.99
C SER A 90 -9.56 -2.13 8.55
N ILE A 91 -8.68 -1.70 7.63
CA ILE A 91 -7.57 -0.79 7.89
C ILE A 91 -7.97 0.60 7.40
N GLY A 92 -7.70 1.62 8.21
CA GLY A 92 -8.00 3.02 7.91
C GLY A 92 -6.73 3.77 7.56
N VAL A 93 -6.70 4.37 6.37
CA VAL A 93 -5.58 5.16 5.84
C VAL A 93 -6.01 6.61 5.70
N GLU A 94 -5.45 7.48 6.54
CA GLU A 94 -5.68 8.92 6.56
C GLU A 94 -4.64 9.62 5.70
N VAL A 95 -5.11 10.32 4.65
CA VAL A 95 -4.24 11.04 3.72
C VAL A 95 -4.27 12.53 4.03
N CYS A 96 -3.10 13.11 4.27
CA CYS A 96 -2.94 14.54 4.44
C CYS A 96 -3.08 15.21 3.05
N MET A 97 -4.29 15.38 2.55
CA MET A 97 -4.52 15.74 1.13
C MET A 97 -4.35 17.22 0.79
N LEU A 98 -4.40 18.13 1.75
CA LEU A 98 -4.47 19.58 1.47
C LEU A 98 -3.29 20.34 2.06
N ASP A 99 -2.68 21.22 1.27
CA ASP A 99 -1.70 22.18 1.78
C ASP A 99 -2.36 23.27 2.64
N LYS A 100 -1.55 24.19 3.19
CA LYS A 100 -2.04 25.29 4.04
C LYS A 100 -3.03 26.23 3.33
N HIS A 101 -3.05 26.25 2.00
CA HIS A 101 -3.95 27.05 1.18
C HIS A 101 -5.19 26.27 0.74
N GLY A 102 -5.29 24.98 1.06
CA GLY A 102 -6.38 24.10 0.64
C GLY A 102 -6.18 23.51 -0.76
N LYS A 103 -4.98 23.60 -1.34
CA LYS A 103 -4.65 22.96 -2.62
C LYS A 103 -4.32 21.49 -2.41
N LEU A 104 -4.78 20.64 -3.33
CA LEU A 104 -4.49 19.22 -3.31
C LEU A 104 -2.98 18.95 -3.41
N ARG A 105 -2.46 18.13 -2.48
CA ARG A 105 -1.11 17.57 -2.50
C ARG A 105 -1.13 16.22 -3.21
N GLN A 106 -0.89 16.24 -4.52
CA GLN A 106 -0.89 15.02 -5.34
C GLN A 106 0.10 13.97 -4.83
N GLY A 107 1.28 14.39 -4.35
CA GLY A 107 2.28 13.46 -3.78
C GLY A 107 1.79 12.68 -2.56
N SER A 108 0.91 13.25 -1.74
CA SER A 108 0.30 12.53 -0.61
C SER A 108 -0.68 11.47 -1.09
N VAL A 109 -1.46 11.77 -2.14
CA VAL A 109 -2.39 10.83 -2.77
C VAL A 109 -1.64 9.67 -3.43
N ASP A 110 -0.54 9.96 -4.15
CA ASP A 110 0.28 8.95 -4.81
C ASP A 110 0.97 8.02 -3.80
N ARG A 111 1.52 8.57 -2.71
CA ARG A 111 2.09 7.75 -1.62
C ARG A 111 1.05 6.90 -0.93
N ALA A 112 -0.16 7.43 -0.73
CA ALA A 112 -1.26 6.66 -0.17
C ALA A 112 -1.66 5.50 -1.08
N ALA A 113 -1.68 5.69 -2.41
CA ALA A 113 -1.94 4.62 -3.35
C ALA A 113 -0.88 3.50 -3.25
N ALA A 114 0.41 3.86 -3.16
CA ALA A 114 1.49 2.89 -2.96
C ALA A 114 1.33 2.10 -1.66
N LEU A 115 1.02 2.76 -0.53
CA LEU A 115 0.74 2.08 0.74
C LEU A 115 -0.47 1.16 0.65
N VAL A 116 -1.56 1.62 0.03
CA VAL A 116 -2.79 0.83 -0.11
C VAL A 116 -2.52 -0.42 -0.95
N ARG A 117 -1.74 -0.33 -2.04
CA ARG A 117 -1.31 -1.50 -2.81
C ARG A 117 -0.50 -2.49 -1.99
N GLU A 118 0.45 -2.01 -1.20
CA GLU A 118 1.23 -2.87 -0.30
C GLU A 118 0.31 -3.62 0.68
N LEU A 119 -0.67 -2.92 1.25
CA LEU A 119 -1.66 -3.51 2.15
C LEU A 119 -2.59 -4.50 1.43
N MET A 120 -2.98 -4.21 0.19
CA MET A 120 -3.76 -5.12 -0.64
C MET A 120 -3.02 -6.44 -0.84
N GLN A 121 -1.74 -6.38 -1.22
CA GLN A 121 -0.91 -7.57 -1.39
C GLN A 121 -0.74 -8.33 -0.06
N ARG A 122 -0.38 -7.62 1.01
CA ARG A 122 -0.14 -8.20 2.34
C ARG A 122 -1.34 -8.98 2.89
N TYR A 123 -2.54 -8.45 2.69
CA TYR A 123 -3.79 -9.01 3.23
C TYR A 123 -4.65 -9.71 2.17
N SER A 124 -4.15 -9.84 0.93
CA SER A 124 -4.89 -10.41 -0.21
C SER A 124 -6.27 -9.74 -0.41
N ILE A 125 -6.30 -8.41 -0.29
CA ILE A 125 -7.52 -7.61 -0.45
C ILE A 125 -7.64 -7.17 -1.91
N PRO A 126 -8.71 -7.56 -2.62
CA PRO A 126 -8.93 -7.15 -4.00
C PRO A 126 -9.29 -5.65 -4.11
N PRO A 127 -9.08 -5.02 -5.28
CA PRO A 127 -9.29 -3.58 -5.47
C PRO A 127 -10.72 -3.08 -5.15
N ASP A 128 -11.74 -3.91 -5.36
CA ASP A 128 -13.14 -3.61 -5.08
C ASP A 128 -13.46 -3.52 -3.57
N ARG A 129 -12.53 -3.95 -2.70
CA ARG A 129 -12.60 -3.80 -1.25
C ARG A 129 -11.74 -2.65 -0.72
N VAL A 130 -11.24 -1.80 -1.61
CA VAL A 130 -10.70 -0.49 -1.25
C VAL A 130 -11.79 0.55 -1.44
N VAL A 131 -12.25 1.11 -0.33
CA VAL A 131 -13.43 1.97 -0.26
C VAL A 131 -13.11 3.30 0.40
N ARG A 132 -13.95 4.31 0.20
CA ARG A 132 -13.91 5.57 0.94
C ARG A 132 -14.74 5.43 2.22
N HIS A 133 -14.50 6.25 3.23
CA HIS A 133 -15.43 6.35 4.36
C HIS A 133 -16.85 6.71 3.87
N TYR A 134 -16.96 7.54 2.83
CA TYR A 134 -18.22 7.82 2.14
C TYR A 134 -18.96 6.55 1.75
N ASP A 135 -18.29 5.56 1.17
CA ASP A 135 -18.96 4.32 0.75
C ASP A 135 -19.44 3.50 1.96
N VAL A 136 -18.85 3.69 3.16
CA VAL A 136 -19.24 3.02 4.41
C VAL A 136 -20.44 3.67 5.08
N THR A 137 -20.45 4.99 5.22
CA THR A 137 -21.42 5.74 6.07
C THR A 137 -22.03 6.97 5.42
N HIS A 138 -21.71 7.26 4.15
CA HIS A 138 -21.99 8.52 3.44
C HIS A 138 -21.38 9.78 4.07
N LYS A 139 -20.45 9.66 5.02
CA LYS A 139 -19.62 10.80 5.46
C LYS A 139 -18.88 11.36 4.26
N ASP A 140 -18.87 12.68 4.07
CA ASP A 140 -18.08 13.37 3.03
C ASP A 140 -16.56 13.24 3.31
N CYS A 141 -16.03 12.03 3.14
CA CYS A 141 -14.67 11.65 3.45
C CYS A 141 -14.23 10.48 2.54
N PRO A 142 -13.13 10.63 1.78
CA PRO A 142 -12.32 11.83 1.62
C PRO A 142 -13.04 12.88 0.78
N ALA A 143 -13.34 14.06 1.33
CA ALA A 143 -14.10 15.10 0.62
C ALA A 143 -13.49 15.46 -0.75
N PRO A 144 -12.15 15.61 -0.91
CA PRO A 144 -11.56 15.85 -2.24
C PRO A 144 -11.88 14.75 -3.27
N MET A 145 -12.04 13.50 -2.84
CA MET A 145 -12.35 12.34 -3.71
C MET A 145 -13.86 12.10 -3.87
N VAL A 146 -14.68 12.55 -2.92
CA VAL A 146 -16.14 12.50 -3.03
C VAL A 146 -16.63 13.61 -3.97
N GLN A 147 -16.09 14.82 -3.80
CA GLN A 147 -16.48 16.00 -4.57
C GLN A 147 -15.84 16.02 -5.97
N ASN A 148 -14.71 15.34 -6.16
CA ASN A 148 -14.10 15.09 -7.46
C ASN A 148 -13.99 13.58 -7.73
N PRO A 149 -15.03 12.95 -8.32
CA PRO A 149 -15.03 11.53 -8.64
C PRO A 149 -13.87 11.10 -9.56
N ALA A 150 -13.36 11.99 -10.41
CA ALA A 150 -12.22 11.68 -11.28
C ALA A 150 -10.93 11.47 -10.47
N LEU A 151 -10.77 12.17 -9.33
CA LEU A 151 -9.64 11.94 -8.43
C LEU A 151 -9.73 10.56 -7.77
N TRP A 152 -10.92 10.12 -7.38
CA TRP A 152 -11.14 8.76 -6.86
C TRP A 152 -10.86 7.69 -7.91
N GLN A 153 -11.36 7.87 -9.13
CA GLN A 153 -11.10 6.95 -10.24
C GLN A 153 -9.60 6.86 -10.55
N ALA A 154 -8.89 8.00 -10.58
CA ALA A 154 -7.44 8.01 -10.78
C ALA A 154 -6.69 7.29 -9.65
N PHE A 155 -7.17 7.41 -8.40
CA PHE A 155 -6.64 6.64 -7.27
C PHE A 155 -6.86 5.14 -7.47
N GLN A 156 -8.07 4.71 -7.82
CA GLN A 156 -8.40 3.30 -8.06
C GLN A 156 -7.57 2.70 -9.21
N THR A 157 -7.39 3.43 -10.32
CA THR A 157 -6.55 2.99 -11.44
C THR A 157 -5.12 2.71 -10.99
N LYS A 158 -4.55 3.53 -10.09
CA LYS A 158 -3.20 3.29 -9.54
C LYS A 158 -3.12 1.98 -8.76
N LEU A 159 -4.21 1.51 -8.14
CA LEU A 159 -4.22 0.27 -7.36
C LEU A 159 -4.17 -1.00 -8.22
N THR A 160 -4.61 -0.90 -9.48
CA THR A 160 -4.71 -2.01 -10.42
C THR A 160 -3.64 -2.00 -11.50
N GLN A 161 -2.87 -0.91 -11.61
CA GLN A 161 -1.71 -0.85 -12.49
C GLN A 161 -0.65 -1.82 -11.97
N GLU A 162 -0.37 -2.88 -12.71
CA GLU A 162 0.77 -3.76 -12.45
C GLU A 162 2.02 -2.88 -12.35
N ASP A 163 2.78 -3.02 -11.26
CA ASP A 163 4.08 -2.34 -11.19
C ASP A 163 5.01 -3.04 -12.17
N GLU A 164 5.10 -2.53 -13.40
CA GLU A 164 6.27 -2.77 -14.25
C GLU A 164 7.58 -2.32 -13.56
N ASN A 165 7.48 -1.55 -12.46
CA ASN A 165 8.58 -0.85 -11.81
C ASN A 165 9.33 -1.61 -10.71
N ASP A 166 8.85 -2.76 -10.20
CA ASP A 166 9.56 -3.49 -9.13
C ASP A 166 10.30 -4.75 -9.63
N MET A 167 9.92 -5.29 -10.79
CA MET A 167 10.66 -6.38 -11.39
C MET A 167 11.78 -5.82 -12.25
N LYS A 168 13.01 -5.85 -11.73
CA LYS A 168 14.19 -5.51 -12.52
C LYS A 168 14.36 -6.54 -13.63
N TYR A 169 14.27 -6.09 -14.87
CA TYR A 169 14.60 -6.89 -16.05
C TYR A 169 16.02 -6.59 -16.53
N TYR A 170 16.65 -7.61 -17.09
CA TYR A 170 17.92 -7.51 -17.79
C TYR A 170 17.69 -7.81 -19.26
N GLU A 171 17.92 -6.80 -20.10
CA GLU A 171 17.84 -6.93 -21.55
C GLU A 171 19.17 -7.39 -22.14
N LYS A 172 20.27 -7.13 -21.43
CA LYS A 172 21.62 -7.53 -21.83
C LYS A 172 22.31 -8.31 -20.71
N LEU A 173 23.14 -9.27 -21.09
CA LEU A 173 23.94 -10.04 -20.15
C LEU A 173 24.82 -9.15 -19.26
N THR A 174 25.31 -8.03 -19.80
CA THR A 174 26.13 -7.05 -19.09
C THR A 174 25.38 -6.31 -17.97
N GLU A 175 24.05 -6.26 -18.01
CA GLU A 175 23.21 -5.60 -17.00
C GLU A 175 22.99 -6.48 -15.76
N ILE A 176 23.13 -7.81 -15.92
CA ILE A 176 23.08 -8.77 -14.81
C ILE A 176 24.31 -8.54 -13.91
N PRO A 177 24.18 -8.47 -12.57
CA PRO A 177 25.33 -8.34 -11.68
C PRO A 177 26.41 -9.40 -11.94
N ALA A 178 27.67 -8.98 -11.94
CA ALA A 178 28.81 -9.87 -12.16
C ALA A 178 28.89 -10.97 -11.08
N GLY A 179 29.57 -12.07 -11.41
CA GLY A 179 29.67 -13.26 -10.57
C GLY A 179 28.59 -14.28 -10.92
N GLU A 180 28.16 -15.08 -9.94
CA GLU A 180 27.38 -16.29 -10.16
C GLU A 180 26.08 -16.07 -10.93
N LEU A 181 25.40 -14.93 -10.77
CA LEU A 181 24.19 -14.59 -11.53
C LEU A 181 24.50 -14.50 -13.03
N ARG A 182 25.46 -13.65 -13.42
CA ARG A 182 25.85 -13.48 -14.82
C ARG A 182 26.48 -14.75 -15.40
N ASP A 183 27.32 -15.43 -14.63
CA ASP A 183 27.99 -16.67 -15.08
C ASP A 183 26.98 -17.79 -15.36
N THR A 184 25.90 -17.86 -14.57
CA THR A 184 24.84 -18.86 -14.77
C THR A 184 24.02 -18.56 -16.01
N VAL A 185 23.67 -17.30 -16.24
CA VAL A 185 22.94 -16.91 -17.46
C VAL A 185 23.82 -17.12 -18.70
N GLN A 186 25.11 -16.76 -18.65
CA GLN A 186 26.06 -17.02 -19.73
C GLN A 186 26.16 -18.53 -20.05
N LEU A 187 26.29 -19.38 -19.03
CA LEU A 187 26.31 -20.84 -19.21
C LEU A 187 25.06 -21.35 -19.95
N LEU A 188 23.88 -20.86 -19.59
CA LEU A 188 22.62 -21.28 -20.23
C LEU A 188 22.50 -20.75 -21.67
N ILE A 189 23.03 -19.55 -21.95
CA ILE A 189 23.14 -19.01 -23.32
C ILE A 189 24.09 -19.86 -24.17
N ASP A 190 25.27 -20.19 -23.65
CA ASP A 190 26.29 -20.98 -24.37
C ASP A 190 25.76 -22.38 -24.73
N ARG A 191 24.91 -22.92 -23.86
CA ARG A 191 24.21 -24.21 -24.07
C ARG A 191 22.96 -24.11 -24.93
N LYS A 192 22.59 -22.90 -25.38
CA LYS A 192 21.36 -22.63 -26.13
C LYS A 192 20.08 -23.02 -25.37
N ALA A 193 20.13 -23.09 -24.04
CA ALA A 193 19.00 -23.39 -23.19
C ALA A 193 18.08 -22.17 -23.02
N ILE A 194 18.64 -20.98 -23.14
CA ILE A 194 17.91 -19.71 -23.21
C ILE A 194 18.43 -18.89 -24.39
N ALA A 195 17.53 -18.13 -25.02
CA ALA A 195 17.85 -17.22 -26.10
C ALA A 195 17.01 -15.95 -25.94
N GLY A 196 17.49 -14.84 -26.50
CA GLY A 196 16.74 -13.59 -26.52
C GLY A 196 15.48 -13.66 -27.39
N ASN A 197 14.56 -12.72 -27.18
CA ASN A 197 13.27 -12.63 -27.88
C ASN A 197 13.32 -11.75 -29.15
N GLY A 198 14.52 -11.38 -29.61
CA GLY A 198 14.73 -10.49 -30.75
C GLY A 198 14.97 -9.02 -30.38
N SER A 199 14.57 -8.56 -29.19
CA SER A 199 14.87 -7.22 -28.65
C SER A 199 15.84 -7.22 -27.46
N GLY A 200 15.98 -8.36 -26.78
CA GLY A 200 16.90 -8.53 -25.65
C GLY A 200 16.77 -9.92 -25.01
N LEU A 201 17.45 -10.14 -23.89
CA LEU A 201 17.27 -11.34 -23.07
C LEU A 201 15.93 -11.34 -22.32
N HIS A 202 15.43 -10.16 -21.93
CA HIS A 202 14.21 -9.96 -21.16
C HIS A 202 14.07 -10.91 -19.96
N LEU A 203 15.11 -10.99 -19.12
CA LEU A 203 15.11 -11.84 -17.92
C LEU A 203 14.83 -11.01 -16.67
N SER A 204 13.81 -11.38 -15.90
CA SER A 204 13.59 -10.76 -14.59
C SER A 204 14.62 -11.21 -13.55
N GLU A 205 14.86 -10.40 -12.52
CA GLU A 205 15.82 -10.75 -11.46
C GLU A 205 15.48 -12.08 -10.77
N ASP A 206 14.19 -12.38 -10.57
CA ASP A 206 13.77 -13.66 -9.99
C ASP A 206 13.99 -14.85 -10.92
N MET A 207 13.83 -14.68 -12.24
CA MET A 207 14.21 -15.73 -13.20
C MET A 207 15.70 -16.04 -13.10
N VAL A 208 16.55 -15.01 -13.03
CA VAL A 208 18.00 -15.18 -12.90
C VAL A 208 18.36 -15.86 -11.57
N ARG A 209 17.69 -15.52 -10.46
CA ARG A 209 17.89 -16.18 -9.16
C ARG A 209 17.47 -17.65 -9.19
N LEU A 210 16.32 -17.96 -9.80
CA LEU A 210 15.86 -19.34 -9.99
C LEU A 210 16.86 -20.16 -10.81
N MET A 211 17.46 -19.56 -11.85
CA MET A 211 18.51 -20.22 -12.62
C MET A 211 19.73 -20.56 -11.73
N VAL A 212 20.17 -19.63 -10.88
CA VAL A 212 21.27 -19.91 -9.94
C VAL A 212 20.92 -21.05 -8.97
N TYR A 213 19.70 -21.09 -8.43
CA TYR A 213 19.28 -22.19 -7.56
C TYR A 213 19.34 -23.54 -8.28
N ASN A 214 18.82 -23.62 -9.50
CA ASN A 214 18.88 -24.82 -10.32
C ASN A 214 20.32 -25.26 -10.62
N ARG A 215 21.22 -24.30 -10.87
CA ARG A 215 22.65 -24.57 -11.04
C ARG A 215 23.26 -25.18 -9.77
N ARG A 216 22.99 -24.60 -8.61
CA ARG A 216 23.49 -25.09 -7.31
C ARG A 216 22.95 -26.48 -6.97
N MET A 217 21.74 -26.79 -7.42
CA MET A 217 21.13 -28.12 -7.30
C MET A 217 21.68 -29.13 -8.32
N GLY A 218 22.61 -28.72 -9.19
CA GLY A 218 23.22 -29.59 -10.19
C GLY A 218 22.29 -29.97 -11.34
N LEU A 219 21.29 -29.14 -11.64
CA LEU A 219 20.35 -29.39 -12.75
C LEU A 219 20.92 -28.99 -14.11
N TYR A 220 22.02 -28.23 -14.14
CA TYR A 220 22.70 -27.76 -15.36
C TYR A 220 23.99 -28.52 -15.63
N LYS A 221 23.94 -29.86 -15.51
CA LYS A 221 25.06 -30.74 -15.86
C LYS A 221 25.33 -30.71 -17.35
#